data_AF-A0A3B8XYW0-F1
#
_entry.id   AF-A0A3B8XYW0-F1
#
_cell.length_a   1.000
_cell.length_b   1.000
_cell.length_c   1.000
_cell.angle_alpha   90.00
_cell.angle_beta   90.00
_cell.angle_gamma   90.00
#
_symmetry.space_group_name_H-M   'P 1'
#
loop_
_entity.id
_entity.type
_entity.pdbx_description
1 polymer ?
#
loop_
_entity_poly.entity_id
_entity_poly.type
_entity_poly.pdbx_seq_one_letter_code
_entity_poly.pdbx_strand_id
1 'polypeptide(L)'
;MVNNFVVLVGSGLFSGLLAGLLGIGGGTVLVPILVALNYSPIQAVATSSVAIVITSISGSFQNWRMGYLDLSRVILLGFPALITAQLGVYVANLL
;
A
#
# COMPACT_ATOMS: atom_id res chain seq x y z
N MET A 1 6.87 10.09 -25.23
CA MET A 1 5.75 10.14 -24.26
C MET A 1 5.21 8.77 -23.86
N VAL A 2 5.26 7.73 -24.71
CA VAL A 2 4.68 6.40 -24.42
C VAL A 2 5.45 5.59 -23.34
N ASN A 3 6.78 5.76 -23.22
CA ASN A 3 7.60 4.96 -22.30
C ASN A 3 7.22 5.10 -20.82
N ASN A 4 6.87 6.31 -20.35
CA ASN A 4 6.53 6.51 -18.94
C ASN A 4 5.19 5.88 -18.58
N PHE A 5 4.21 5.89 -19.50
CA PHE A 5 2.89 5.34 -19.24
C PHE A 5 2.92 3.82 -19.11
N VAL A 6 3.62 3.14 -20.03
CA VAL A 6 3.76 1.67 -19.99
C VAL A 6 4.50 1.23 -18.72
N VAL A 7 5.54 1.96 -18.32
CA VAL A 7 6.30 1.66 -17.09
C VAL A 7 5.46 1.88 -15.83
N LEU A 8 4.63 2.93 -15.78
CA LEU A 8 3.73 3.19 -14.64
C LEU A 8 2.62 2.15 -14.53
N VAL A 9 2.03 1.74 -15.65
CA VAL A 9 1.01 0.68 -15.67
C VAL A 9 1.63 -0.66 -15.27
N GLY A 10 2.81 -0.99 -15.82
CA GLY A 10 3.54 -2.20 -15.50
C GLY A 10 3.93 -2.28 -14.02
N SER A 11 4.46 -1.19 -13.46
CA SER A 11 4.83 -1.14 -12.04
C SER A 11 3.63 -1.19 -11.10
N GLY A 12 2.52 -0.54 -11.45
CA GLY A 12 1.27 -0.60 -10.70
C GLY A 12 0.69 -2.01 -10.68
N LEU A 13 0.63 -2.69 -11.84
CA LEU A 13 0.16 -4.07 -11.93
C LEU A 13 1.08 -5.03 -11.16
N PHE A 14 2.38 -4.91 -11.33
CA PHE A 14 3.37 -5.74 -10.63
C PHE A 14 3.29 -5.54 -9.11
N SER A 15 3.27 -4.29 -8.66
CA SER A 15 3.14 -3.95 -7.24
C SER A 15 1.80 -4.42 -6.66
N GLY A 16 0.70 -4.32 -7.41
CA GLY A 16 -0.62 -4.79 -6.97
C GLY A 16 -0.69 -6.30 -6.84
N LEU A 17 -0.12 -7.04 -7.80
CA LEU A 17 -0.01 -8.50 -7.74
C LEU A 17 0.82 -8.94 -6.53
N LEU A 18 2.00 -8.35 -6.33
CA LEU A 18 2.84 -8.66 -5.16
C LEU A 18 2.15 -8.29 -3.85
N ALA A 19 1.48 -7.14 -3.78
CA ALA A 19 0.73 -6.74 -2.59
C ALA A 19 -0.41 -7.71 -2.26
N GLY A 20 -1.12 -8.21 -3.28
CA GLY A 20 -2.20 -9.19 -3.10
C GLY A 20 -1.69 -10.59 -2.72
N LEU A 21 -0.58 -11.03 -3.31
CA LEU A 21 0.01 -12.35 -3.03
C LEU A 21 0.73 -12.39 -1.67
N LEU A 22 1.50 -11.35 -1.35
CA LEU A 22 2.36 -11.30 -0.17
C LEU A 22 1.69 -10.61 1.03
N GLY A 23 0.58 -9.89 0.81
CA GLY A 23 -0.13 -9.14 1.87
C GLY A 23 0.65 -7.93 2.41
N ILE A 24 1.71 -7.48 1.74
CA ILE A 24 2.64 -6.46 2.26
C ILE A 24 2.13 -5.02 2.16
N GLY A 25 0.99 -4.78 1.49
CA GLY A 25 0.51 -3.44 1.16
C GLY A 25 1.41 -2.74 0.14
N GLY A 26 0.89 -2.44 -1.04
CA GLY A 26 1.69 -2.07 -2.24
C GLY A 26 2.68 -0.91 -2.10
N GLY A 27 2.64 -0.10 -1.05
CA GLY A 27 3.56 1.02 -0.84
C GLY A 27 5.02 0.62 -0.64
N THR A 28 5.30 -0.57 -0.09
CA THR A 28 6.67 -1.08 0.06
C THR A 28 7.38 -1.29 -1.28
N VAL A 29 6.62 -1.56 -2.35
CA VAL A 29 7.13 -1.78 -3.71
C VAL A 29 6.94 -0.54 -4.58
N LEU A 30 5.77 0.10 -4.52
CA LEU A 30 5.43 1.23 -5.39
C LEU A 30 6.24 2.50 -5.06
N VAL A 31 6.52 2.79 -3.78
CA VAL A 31 7.25 4.01 -3.40
C VAL A 31 8.69 4.01 -3.93
N PRO A 32 9.51 2.96 -3.72
CA PRO A 32 10.86 2.91 -4.28
C PRO A 32 10.87 2.99 -5.81
N ILE A 33 9.91 2.37 -6.50
CA ILE A 33 9.81 2.42 -7.96
C ILE A 33 9.52 3.84 -8.44
N LEU A 34 8.57 4.55 -7.82
CA LEU A 34 8.24 5.92 -8.21
C LEU A 34 9.41 6.88 -7.93
N VAL A 35 10.11 6.71 -6.81
CA VAL A 35 11.33 7.50 -6.51
C VAL A 35 12.43 7.19 -7.53
N ALA A 36 12.63 5.93 -7.93
CA ALA A 36 13.58 5.55 -8.97
C ALA A 36 13.23 6.14 -10.36
N LEU A 37 11.96 6.44 -10.60
CA LEU A 37 11.47 7.13 -11.80
C LEU A 37 11.59 8.66 -11.72
N ASN A 38 12.29 9.20 -10.72
CA ASN A 38 12.49 10.63 -10.47
C ASN A 38 11.22 11.38 -10.05
N TYR A 39 10.20 10.70 -9.50
CA TYR A 39 9.11 11.40 -8.83
C TYR A 39 9.55 11.89 -7.45
N SER A 40 9.00 13.02 -7.01
CA SER A 40 9.24 13.52 -5.65
C SER A 40 8.79 12.48 -4.61
N PRO A 41 9.53 12.26 -3.51
CA PRO A 41 9.14 11.34 -2.45
C PRO A 41 7.72 11.59 -1.92
N ILE A 42 7.31 12.86 -1.84
CA ILE A 42 5.96 13.25 -1.40
C ILE A 42 4.90 12.75 -2.39
N GLN A 43 5.16 12.89 -3.69
CA GLN A 43 4.26 12.39 -4.74
C GLN A 43 4.21 10.86 -4.74
N ALA A 44 5.36 10.20 -4.62
CA ALA A 44 5.45 8.75 -4.58
C ALA A 44 4.64 8.15 -3.41
N VAL A 45 4.79 8.71 -2.20
CA VAL A 45 4.03 8.30 -1.03
C VAL A 45 2.53 8.54 -1.24
N ALA A 46 2.13 9.73 -1.69
CA ALA A 46 0.72 10.07 -1.93
C ALA A 46 0.05 9.11 -2.93
N THR A 47 0.69 8.84 -4.06
CA THR A 47 0.18 7.90 -5.07
C THR A 47 0.09 6.47 -4.50
N SER A 48 1.09 6.04 -3.75
CA SER A 48 1.07 4.69 -3.15
C SER A 48 -0.03 4.50 -2.12
N SER A 49 -0.32 5.53 -1.30
CA SER A 49 -1.38 5.46 -0.29
C SER A 49 -2.76 5.27 -0.94
N VAL A 50 -3.03 5.95 -2.05
CA VAL A 50 -4.27 5.76 -2.82
C VAL A 50 -4.35 4.32 -3.36
N ALA A 51 -3.26 3.81 -3.92
CA ALA A 51 -3.21 2.44 -4.41
C ALA A 51 -3.41 1.41 -3.29
N ILE A 52 -2.80 1.62 -2.11
CA ILE A 52 -2.99 0.77 -0.93
C ILE A 52 -4.45 0.77 -0.49
N VAL A 53 -5.12 1.93 -0.43
CA VAL A 53 -6.54 1.99 -0.05
C VAL A 53 -7.41 1.15 -0.98
N ILE A 54 -7.23 1.29 -2.29
CA ILE A 54 -8.01 0.54 -3.30
C ILE A 54 -7.75 -0.97 -3.18
N THR A 55 -6.47 -1.36 -3.11
CA THR A 55 -6.08 -2.78 -3.02
C THR A 55 -6.53 -3.42 -1.71
N SER A 56 -6.41 -2.72 -0.58
CA SER A 56 -6.87 -3.18 0.74
C SER A 56 -8.38 -3.34 0.81
N ILE A 57 -9.16 -2.43 0.21
CA ILE A 57 -10.62 -2.58 0.12
C ILE A 57 -10.96 -3.83 -0.70
N SER A 58 -10.35 -3.99 -1.87
CA SER A 58 -10.57 -5.14 -2.74
C SER A 58 -10.23 -6.47 -2.05
N GLY A 59 -9.05 -6.55 -1.41
CA GLY A 59 -8.62 -7.73 -0.66
C GLY A 59 -9.51 -8.01 0.55
N SER A 60 -9.94 -6.98 1.28
CA SER A 60 -10.84 -7.14 2.44
C SER A 60 -12.22 -7.64 2.01
N PHE A 61 -12.78 -7.08 0.92
CA PHE A 61 -14.05 -7.54 0.36
C PHE A 61 -13.97 -9.00 -0.10
N GLN A 62 -12.86 -9.40 -0.71
CA GLN A 62 -12.65 -10.78 -1.14
C GLN A 62 -12.54 -11.74 0.05
N ASN A 63 -11.80 -11.37 1.10
CA ASN A 63 -11.73 -12.14 2.35
C ASN A 63 -13.10 -12.26 3.04
N TRP A 64 -13.91 -11.20 2.96
CA TRP A 64 -15.28 -11.21 3.49
C TRP A 64 -16.15 -12.22 2.77
N ARG A 65 -16.12 -12.19 1.43
CA ARG A 65 -16.87 -13.11 0.57
C ARG A 65 -16.47 -14.58 0.78
N MET A 66 -15.21 -14.84 1.13
CA MET A 66 -14.73 -16.20 1.44
C MET A 66 -15.06 -16.66 2.86
N GLY A 67 -15.61 -15.80 3.72
CA GLY A 67 -15.97 -16.15 5.10
C GLY A 67 -14.78 -16.21 6.07
N TYR A 68 -13.59 -15.75 5.66
CA TYR A 68 -12.38 -15.77 6.51
C TYR A 68 -12.24 -14.55 7.43
N LEU A 69 -13.25 -13.67 7.45
CA LEU A 69 -13.19 -12.39 8.13
C LEU A 69 -13.64 -12.53 9.60
N ASP A 70 -12.67 -12.66 10.49
CA ASP A 70 -12.88 -12.64 11.94
C ASP A 70 -12.71 -11.20 12.46
N LEU A 71 -13.83 -10.56 12.81
CA LEU A 71 -13.84 -9.18 13.31
C LEU A 71 -12.96 -8.98 14.55
N SER A 72 -12.83 -10.00 15.40
CA SER A 72 -12.02 -9.91 16.61
C SER A 72 -10.55 -9.75 16.24
N ARG A 73 -10.08 -10.51 15.24
CA ARG A 73 -8.70 -10.40 14.73
C ARG A 73 -8.46 -9.09 14.00
N VAL A 74 -9.44 -8.61 13.23
CA VAL A 74 -9.35 -7.32 12.54
C VAL A 74 -9.17 -6.19 13.52
N ILE A 75 -9.94 -6.16 14.61
CA ILE A 75 -9.81 -5.11 15.63
C ILE A 75 -8.48 -5.25 16.38
N LEU A 76 -8.12 -6.48 16.77
CA LEU A 76 -6.89 -6.76 17.51
C LEU A 76 -5.63 -6.38 16.72
N LEU A 77 -5.63 -6.53 15.40
CA LEU A 77 -4.50 -6.16 14.54
C LEU A 77 -4.59 -4.71 14.04
N GLY A 78 -5.80 -4.25 13.69
CA GLY A 78 -6.03 -2.95 13.09
C GLY A 78 -5.87 -1.79 14.06
N PHE A 79 -6.38 -1.92 15.29
CA PHE A 79 -6.35 -0.82 16.25
C PHE A 79 -4.91 -0.46 16.70
N PRO A 80 -4.05 -1.44 17.05
CA PRO A 80 -2.64 -1.16 17.33
C PRO A 80 -1.92 -0.61 16.10
N ALA A 81 -2.20 -1.12 14.89
CA ALA A 81 -1.59 -0.63 13.66
C ALA A 81 -1.89 0.86 13.39
N LEU A 82 -3.11 1.33 13.70
CA LEU A 82 -3.46 2.75 13.60
C LEU A 82 -2.66 3.63 14.57
N ILE A 83 -2.35 3.13 15.76
CA ILE A 83 -1.56 3.89 16.73
C ILE A 83 -0.08 3.89 16.34
N THR A 84 0.46 2.73 16.00
CA THR A 84 1.88 2.56 15.71
C THR A 84 2.30 3.20 14.38
N ALA A 85 1.42 3.22 13.37
CA ALA A 85 1.69 3.93 12.12
C ALA A 85 1.87 5.43 12.35
N GLN A 86 0.97 6.07 13.10
CA GLN A 86 1.06 7.49 13.45
C GLN A 86 2.31 7.79 14.27
N LEU A 87 2.63 6.95 15.27
CA LEU A 87 3.84 7.10 16.05
C LEU A 87 5.10 6.96 15.19
N GLY A 88 5.12 6.01 14.24
CA GLY A 88 6.23 5.83 13.32
C GLY A 88 6.49 7.08 12.47
N VAL A 89 5.42 7.70 11.94
CA VAL A 89 5.54 8.97 11.20
C VAL A 89 6.04 10.10 12.11
N TYR A 90 5.55 10.19 13.35
CA TYR A 90 6.01 11.20 14.29
C TYR A 90 7.52 11.08 14.58
N VAL A 91 8.00 9.86 14.84
CA VAL A 91 9.42 9.58 15.07
C VAL A 91 10.24 9.87 13.82
N ALA A 92 9.75 9.51 12.63
CA ALA A 92 10.45 9.75 11.37
C ALA A 92 10.59 11.25 11.04
N ASN A 93 9.69 12.11 11.51
CA ASN A 93 9.83 13.57 11.38
C ASN A 93 10.81 14.18 12.40
N LEU A 94 11.14 13.44 13.47
CA LEU A 94 12.06 13.88 14.51
C LEU A 94 13.53 13.58 14.17
N LEU A 95 13.76 12.60 13.27
CA LEU A 95 15.06 12.16 12.76
C LEU A 95 15.44 12.93 11.49
#